data_AF-A0A559UTQ8-F1
#
_entry.id   AF-A0A559UTQ8-F1
#
_cell.length_a   1.000
_cell.length_b   1.000
_cell.length_c   1.000
_cell.angle_alpha   90.00
_cell.angle_beta   90.00
_cell.angle_gamma   90.00
#
_symmetry.space_group_name_H-M   'P 1'
#
loop_
_entity.id
_entity.type
_entity.pdbx_description
1 polymer ?
#
loop_
_entity_poly.entity_id
_entity_poly.type
_entity_poly.pdbx_seq_one_letter_code
_entity_poly.pdbx_strand_id
1 'polypeptide(L)'
;MWVRRSSLQHLDSMLTGYAVASEIHDIDERFDFWNGGPFSQWLWKRLSMAYPSALGWAVEIERAAEEAGTHPMEMFFSLLDEFRAEQGGSRSPKEGCSP
;
A
#
# COMPACT_ATOMS: atom_id res chain seq x y z
N MET A 1 5.33 -13.45 -16.39
CA MET A 1 4.48 -12.51 -15.64
C MET A 1 3.86 -13.29 -14.47
N TRP A 2 4.24 -13.00 -13.22
CA TRP A 2 4.03 -13.87 -12.04
C TRP A 2 2.82 -13.51 -11.16
N VAL A 3 1.75 -12.98 -11.77
CA VAL A 3 0.42 -12.87 -11.14
C VAL A 3 -0.60 -13.28 -12.20
N ARG A 4 -1.38 -14.35 -11.96
CA ARG A 4 -2.44 -14.73 -12.90
C ARG A 4 -3.43 -13.55 -13.00
N ARG A 5 -3.66 -13.05 -14.22
CA ARG A 5 -4.59 -11.94 -14.56
C ARG A 5 -4.24 -10.54 -14.03
N SER A 6 -3.07 -10.33 -13.43
CA SER A 6 -2.69 -9.01 -12.88
C SER A 6 -3.69 -8.42 -11.87
N SER A 7 -4.42 -9.26 -11.12
CA SER A 7 -5.38 -8.76 -10.13
C SER A 7 -4.69 -8.33 -8.83
N LEU A 8 -4.98 -7.12 -8.38
CA LEU A 8 -4.49 -6.59 -7.12
C LEU A 8 -5.12 -7.32 -5.92
N GLN A 9 -6.33 -7.85 -6.05
CA GLN A 9 -6.93 -8.65 -4.98
C GLN A 9 -6.13 -9.93 -4.70
N HIS A 10 -5.53 -10.52 -5.74
CA HIS A 10 -4.64 -11.66 -5.56
C HIS A 10 -3.34 -11.25 -4.85
N LEU A 11 -2.78 -10.10 -5.20
CA LEU A 11 -1.62 -9.53 -4.51
C LEU A 11 -1.93 -9.24 -3.04
N ASP A 12 -3.06 -8.61 -2.75
CA ASP A 12 -3.54 -8.34 -1.39
C ASP A 12 -3.68 -9.62 -0.56
N SER A 13 -4.22 -10.68 -1.15
CA SER A 13 -4.30 -12.00 -0.51
C SER A 13 -2.91 -12.58 -0.20
N MET A 14 -1.95 -12.44 -1.13
CA MET A 14 -0.58 -12.91 -0.92
C MET A 14 0.15 -12.12 0.18
N LEU A 15 0.01 -10.80 0.19
CA LEU A 15 0.62 -9.93 1.20
C LEU A 15 0.02 -10.17 2.58
N THR A 16 -1.29 -10.37 2.66
CA THR A 16 -1.98 -10.73 3.91
C THR A 16 -1.49 -12.09 4.42
N GLY A 17 -1.39 -13.09 3.55
CA GLY A 17 -0.86 -14.41 3.94
C GLY A 17 0.58 -14.36 4.45
N TYR A 18 1.41 -13.53 3.82
CA TYR A 18 2.77 -13.26 4.29
C TYR A 18 2.77 -12.61 5.68
N ALA A 19 1.97 -11.56 5.89
CA ALA A 19 1.88 -10.88 7.19
C ALA A 19 1.48 -11.83 8.32
N VAL A 20 0.45 -12.66 8.09
CA VAL A 20 0.00 -13.66 9.07
C VAL A 20 1.10 -14.68 9.36
N ALA A 21 1.83 -15.15 8.34
CA ALA A 21 2.95 -16.06 8.54
C ALA A 21 4.08 -15.40 9.37
N SER A 22 4.41 -14.15 9.09
CA SER A 22 5.41 -13.38 9.84
C SER A 22 5.01 -13.21 11.31
N GLU A 23 3.73 -12.93 11.59
CA GLU A 23 3.19 -12.86 12.95
C GLU A 23 3.32 -14.19 13.70
N ILE A 24 3.01 -15.32 13.05
CA ILE A 24 3.14 -16.66 13.65
C ILE A 24 4.60 -17.00 13.97
N HIS A 25 5.54 -16.45 13.20
CA HIS A 25 6.97 -16.68 13.35
C HIS A 25 7.70 -15.59 14.18
N ASP A 26 6.97 -14.73 14.88
CA ASP A 26 7.51 -13.63 15.72
C ASP A 26 8.50 -12.71 14.96
N ILE A 27 8.25 -12.49 13.67
CA ILE A 27 9.04 -11.56 12.86
C ILE A 27 8.48 -10.14 13.07
N ASP A 28 9.27 -9.26 13.69
CA ASP A 28 8.93 -7.83 13.88
C ASP A 28 9.12 -7.05 12.57
N GLU A 29 8.20 -7.27 11.63
CA GLU A 29 8.10 -6.51 10.39
C GLU A 29 6.81 -5.70 10.37
N ARG A 30 6.96 -4.40 10.13
CA ARG A 30 5.81 -3.51 9.97
C ARG A 30 5.07 -3.81 8.66
N PHE A 31 3.80 -4.20 8.77
CA PHE A 31 2.94 -4.42 7.61
C PHE A 31 2.00 -3.22 7.38
N ASP A 32 2.22 -2.48 6.29
CA ASP A 32 1.47 -1.25 5.98
C ASP A 32 0.14 -1.49 5.23
N PHE A 33 -0.07 -2.70 4.68
CA PHE A 33 -1.12 -3.01 3.69
C PHE A 33 -2.42 -3.58 4.29
N TRP A 34 -2.58 -3.54 5.62
CA TRP A 34 -3.89 -3.82 6.21
C TRP A 34 -4.95 -2.86 5.66
N ASN A 35 -6.22 -3.29 5.57
CA ASN A 35 -7.33 -2.43 5.10
C ASN A 35 -7.47 -1.11 5.87
N GLY A 36 -7.13 -1.11 7.17
CA GLY A 36 -7.07 0.10 8.00
C GLY A 36 -5.65 0.66 8.19
N GLY A 37 -4.66 0.08 7.53
CA GLY A 37 -3.24 0.36 7.71
C GLY A 37 -2.78 1.69 7.09
N PRO A 38 -1.52 2.07 7.34
CA PRO A 38 -0.93 3.33 6.88
C PRO A 38 -1.09 3.58 5.37
N PHE A 39 -0.91 2.54 4.53
CA PHE A 39 -1.07 2.68 3.08
C PHE A 39 -2.51 3.03 2.71
N SER A 40 -3.49 2.30 3.25
CA SER A 40 -4.91 2.54 2.99
C SER A 40 -5.35 3.94 3.45
N GLN A 41 -4.92 4.37 4.64
CA GLN A 41 -5.23 5.71 5.16
C GLN A 41 -4.66 6.84 4.31
N TRP A 42 -3.46 6.64 3.76
CA TRP A 42 -2.85 7.57 2.82
C TRP A 42 -3.61 7.57 1.47
N LEU A 43 -3.97 6.40 0.97
CA LEU A 43 -4.66 6.21 -0.31
C LEU A 43 -6.03 6.90 -0.36
N TRP A 44 -6.83 6.81 0.71
CA TRP A 44 -8.16 7.42 0.76
C TRP A 44 -8.12 8.93 0.49
N LYS A 45 -7.09 9.61 1.00
CA LYS A 45 -6.88 11.04 0.76
C LYS A 45 -6.50 11.30 -0.71
N ARG A 46 -5.67 10.44 -1.30
CA ARG A 46 -5.24 10.56 -2.70
C ARG A 46 -6.38 10.33 -3.69
N LEU A 47 -7.25 9.37 -3.41
CA LEU A 47 -8.44 9.10 -4.22
C LEU A 47 -9.63 10.02 -3.90
N SER A 48 -9.42 11.07 -3.07
CA SER A 48 -10.46 12.02 -2.65
C SER A 48 -11.71 11.35 -2.06
N MET A 49 -11.52 10.22 -1.37
CA MET A 49 -12.61 9.48 -0.74
C MET A 49 -13.01 10.14 0.59
N ALA A 50 -14.31 10.35 0.78
CA ALA A 50 -14.85 10.96 2.00
C ALA A 50 -14.73 10.05 3.23
N TYR A 51 -14.62 8.73 3.03
CA TYR A 51 -14.55 7.73 4.08
C TYR A 51 -13.67 6.55 3.65
N PRO A 52 -13.04 5.82 4.59
CA PRO A 52 -12.32 4.59 4.29
C PRO A 52 -13.20 3.58 3.55
N SER A 53 -12.65 2.94 2.52
CA SER A 53 -13.40 1.90 1.80
C SER A 53 -13.52 0.63 2.64
N ALA A 54 -14.71 0.06 2.67
CA ALA A 54 -14.95 -1.27 3.23
C ALA A 54 -14.38 -2.40 2.36
N LEU A 55 -14.08 -2.12 1.08
CA LEU A 55 -13.61 -3.11 0.10
C LEU A 55 -12.09 -3.27 0.08
N GLY A 56 -11.36 -2.39 0.77
CA GLY A 56 -9.91 -2.43 0.82
C GLY A 56 -9.23 -1.75 -0.37
N TRP A 57 -7.93 -1.51 -0.23
CA TRP A 57 -7.14 -0.72 -1.19
C TRP A 57 -7.10 -1.37 -2.59
N ALA A 58 -7.04 -2.70 -2.68
CA ALA A 58 -6.91 -3.41 -3.94
C ALA A 58 -8.10 -3.20 -4.88
N VAL A 59 -9.33 -3.27 -4.33
CA VAL A 59 -10.56 -3.05 -5.10
C VAL A 59 -10.66 -1.60 -5.56
N GLU A 60 -10.31 -0.66 -4.69
CA GLU A 60 -10.39 0.77 -5.04
C GLU A 60 -9.35 1.18 -6.08
N ILE A 61 -8.15 0.60 -6.06
CA ILE A 61 -7.15 0.84 -7.11
C ILE A 61 -7.58 0.18 -8.42
N GLU A 62 -8.14 -1.03 -8.41
CA GLU A 62 -8.67 -1.65 -9.64
C GLU A 62 -9.77 -0.78 -10.28
N ARG A 63 -10.68 -0.23 -9.45
CA ARG A 63 -11.73 0.69 -9.90
C ARG A 63 -11.16 2.00 -10.47
N ALA A 64 -10.23 2.63 -9.75
CA ALA A 64 -9.58 3.86 -10.21
C ALA A 64 -8.77 3.65 -11.49
N ALA A 65 -8.10 2.50 -11.63
CA ALA A 65 -7.35 2.15 -12.82
C ALA A 65 -8.25 1.94 -14.04
N GLU A 66 -9.40 1.29 -13.85
CA GLU A 66 -10.44 1.16 -14.89
C GLU A 66 -10.95 2.52 -15.36
N GLU A 67 -11.29 3.41 -14.43
CA GLU A 67 -11.75 4.79 -14.73
C GLU A 67 -10.69 5.60 -15.48
N ALA A 68 -9.41 5.42 -15.13
CA ALA A 68 -8.27 6.10 -15.77
C ALA A 68 -7.80 5.43 -17.07
N GLY A 69 -8.31 4.24 -17.42
CA GLY A 69 -7.83 3.47 -18.57
C GLY A 69 -6.37 3.00 -18.44
N THR A 70 -5.91 2.76 -17.22
CA THR A 70 -4.53 2.33 -16.91
C THR A 70 -4.50 0.90 -16.36
N HIS A 71 -3.34 0.26 -16.37
CA HIS A 71 -3.23 -1.09 -15.84
C HIS A 71 -3.16 -1.06 -14.29
N PRO A 72 -3.99 -1.84 -13.55
CA PRO A 72 -4.08 -1.76 -12.09
C PRO A 72 -2.73 -1.92 -11.36
N MET A 73 -1.88 -2.84 -11.81
CA MET A 73 -0.55 -3.02 -11.21
C MET A 73 0.35 -1.79 -11.41
N GLU A 74 0.26 -1.10 -12.55
CA GLU A 74 1.06 0.10 -12.82
C GLU A 74 0.62 1.24 -11.90
N MET A 75 -0.70 1.42 -11.76
CA MET A 75 -1.25 2.38 -10.81
C MET A 75 -0.85 2.05 -9.37
N PHE A 76 -0.93 0.79 -8.95
CA PHE A 76 -0.50 0.37 -7.62
C PHE A 76 0.98 0.71 -7.35
N PHE A 77 1.89 0.39 -8.27
CA PHE A 77 3.32 0.69 -8.07
C PHE A 77 3.60 2.19 -8.07
N SER A 78 2.93 2.98 -8.91
CA SER A 78 3.03 4.45 -8.87
C SER A 78 2.61 5.00 -7.52
N LEU A 79 1.44 4.58 -7.02
CA LEU A 79 0.93 4.98 -5.70
C LEU A 79 1.85 4.52 -4.56
N LEU A 80 2.43 3.32 -4.67
CA LEU A 80 3.37 2.80 -3.68
C LEU A 80 4.66 3.63 -3.62
N ASP A 81 5.15 4.08 -4.78
CA ASP A 81 6.34 4.93 -4.84
C ASP A 81 6.06 6.32 -4.25
N GLU A 82 4.89 6.90 -4.52
CA GLU A 82 4.45 8.15 -3.88
C GLU A 82 4.33 8.02 -2.36
N PHE A 83 3.68 6.95 -1.89
CA PHE A 83 3.55 6.64 -0.46
C PHE A 83 4.93 6.56 0.21
N ARG A 84 5.88 5.84 -0.41
CA ARG A 84 7.25 5.70 0.13
C ARG A 84 8.01 7.01 0.13
N ALA A 85 7.85 7.85 -0.88
CA ALA A 85 8.51 9.15 -0.97
C ALA A 85 8.06 10.08 0.18
N GLU A 86 6.76 10.10 0.51
CA GLU A 86 6.22 10.91 1.60
C GLU A 86 6.68 10.40 2.99
N GLN A 87 6.76 9.08 3.16
CA GLN A 87 7.22 8.47 4.40
C GLN A 87 8.74 8.65 4.58
N GLY A 88 9.51 8.57 3.50
CA GLY A 88 10.97 8.76 3.49
C GLY A 88 11.40 10.21 3.71
N GLY A 89 10.60 11.19 3.25
CA GLY A 89 10.83 12.62 3.49
C GLY A 89 10.59 13.05 4.94
N SER A 90 9.91 12.22 5.74
CA SER A 90 9.65 12.46 7.16
C SER A 90 10.82 12.07 8.07
N ARG A 91 11.87 11.44 7.53
CA ARG A 91 13.14 11.27 8.25
C ARG A 91 13.96 12.55 8.07
N SER A 92 13.72 13.55 8.91
CA SER A 92 14.66 14.68 9.07
C SER A 92 16.07 14.12 9.28
N PRO A 93 17.12 14.78 8.75
CA PRO A 93 18.48 14.38 9.04
C PRO A 93 18.64 14.39 10.56
N LYS A 94 19.27 13.36 11.13
CA LYS A 94 19.77 13.46 12.49
C LYS A 94 20.88 14.51 12.48
N GLU A 95 20.50 15.78 12.57
CA GLU A 95 21.37 16.83 13.06
C GLU A 95 21.54 16.61 14.56
N GLY A 96 22.72 16.10 14.88
CA GLY A 96 23.20 15.87 16.23
C GLY A 96 24.70 15.67 16.17
N CYS A 97 25.38 16.59 15.50
CA CYS A 97 26.81 16.77 15.64
C CYS A 97 27.09 17.48 16.98
N SER A 98 28.12 16.98 17.65
CA SER A 98 28.95 17.59 18.71
C SER A 98 28.47 17.54 20.16
N PRO A 99 29.43 17.62 21.11
CA PRO A 99 30.90 17.53 21.00
C PRO A 99 31.50 16.27 21.65
#